data_AF-A0A8J6EB42-F1
#
_entry.id   AF-A0A8J6EB42-F1
#
_cell.length_a   1.000
_cell.length_b   1.000
_cell.length_c   1.000
_cell.angle_alpha   90.00
_cell.angle_beta   90.00
_cell.angle_gamma   90.00
#
_symmetry.space_group_name_H-M   'P 1'
#
loop_
_entity.id
_entity.type
_entity.pdbx_description
1 polymer ?
#
loop_
_entity_poly.entity_id
_entity_poly.type
_entity_poly.pdbx_seq_one_letter_code
_entity_poly.pdbx_strand_id
1 'polypeptide(L)'
;MPDVSARTGGCFSHETFPGTMNLSDPTTLVLSVILCLFIALYFHVRKRSGKYNLPPGPRPLPIIGNLHILDLKKPHQTLHQLSKKYGPVYTITLGVEEAVVLCGYDAVKDALVNHADEFSGRPKVPIFHDITKGYGVIFAHNDNWKAMRRFTLSTLRDFGMGKEGIENKINEESDFLVQKFKSYKGEPFDNHLIINAAVANIIVSILLSHRFAYEDPTLVKLLKITNENTKLLGSPAAMLYNSFPSVMNWCSTVKHTVLRNVDEMYAFIRETFTNQRKELDVNDQRNLIDSFLVKQQEVLKH
;
A
#
# COMPACT_ATOMS: atom_id res chain seq x y z
N MET A 1 -11.94 -73.66 72.30
CA MET A 1 -12.51 -74.10 71.01
C MET A 1 -13.96 -73.65 70.96
N PRO A 2 -14.48 -73.05 69.88
CA PRO A 2 -13.88 -72.79 68.58
C PRO A 2 -13.75 -71.28 68.24
N ASP A 3 -13.29 -71.06 67.02
CA ASP A 3 -12.49 -69.97 66.49
C ASP A 3 -13.29 -68.76 65.96
N VAL A 4 -12.56 -67.67 65.77
CA VAL A 4 -12.95 -66.26 65.66
C VAL A 4 -13.15 -65.82 64.20
N SER A 5 -13.93 -64.74 64.03
CA SER A 5 -13.87 -63.73 62.94
C SER A 5 -14.57 -64.07 61.61
N ALA A 6 -15.74 -63.51 61.28
CA ALA A 6 -16.11 -62.11 61.03
C ALA A 6 -15.79 -61.55 59.62
N ARG A 7 -16.89 -61.27 58.90
CA ARG A 7 -17.19 -60.07 58.09
C ARG A 7 -16.51 -59.85 56.73
N THR A 8 -17.33 -60.06 55.68
CA THR A 8 -17.74 -59.09 54.64
C THR A 8 -16.69 -58.18 54.01
N GLY A 9 -16.44 -58.39 52.71
CA GLY A 9 -15.81 -57.41 51.82
C GLY A 9 -16.40 -57.51 50.42
N GLY A 10 -17.30 -56.57 50.08
CA GLY A 10 -17.83 -56.42 48.73
C GLY A 10 -16.77 -55.88 47.78
N CYS A 11 -16.76 -56.41 46.56
CA CYS A 11 -15.88 -56.00 45.48
C CYS A 11 -16.31 -54.63 44.96
N PHE A 12 -15.57 -53.57 45.29
CA PHE A 12 -15.68 -52.28 44.63
C PHE A 12 -14.69 -52.25 43.47
N SER A 13 -15.23 -52.31 42.25
CA SER A 13 -14.54 -52.00 41.01
C SER A 13 -14.03 -50.56 41.06
N HIS A 14 -12.71 -50.39 40.98
CA HIS A 14 -12.06 -49.10 40.85
C HIS A 14 -12.27 -48.59 39.41
N GLU A 15 -13.29 -47.75 39.20
CA GLU A 15 -13.37 -46.94 37.99
C GLU A 15 -12.25 -45.90 38.03
N THR A 16 -11.31 -46.01 37.09
CA THR A 16 -10.28 -44.99 36.84
C THR A 16 -10.94 -43.78 36.20
N PHE A 17 -11.03 -42.68 36.92
CA PHE A 17 -11.35 -41.36 36.38
C PHE A 17 -10.32 -40.97 35.30
N PRO A 18 -10.71 -40.70 34.03
CA PRO A 18 -9.79 -40.21 33.02
C PRO A 18 -9.74 -38.68 33.12
N GLY A 19 -8.74 -38.13 33.80
CA GLY A 19 -8.68 -36.67 33.96
C GLY A 19 -7.37 -36.08 34.49
N THR A 20 -6.31 -36.87 34.66
CA THR A 20 -5.00 -36.31 34.98
C THR A 20 -4.30 -35.91 33.67
N MET A 21 -4.29 -34.61 33.35
CA MET A 21 -3.40 -34.07 32.32
C MET A 21 -1.95 -34.42 32.69
N ASN A 22 -1.35 -35.38 31.99
CA ASN A 22 0.05 -35.73 32.14
C ASN A 22 0.90 -34.57 31.62
N LEU A 23 1.51 -33.78 32.53
CA LEU A 23 2.39 -32.65 32.21
C LEU A 23 3.67 -33.04 31.45
N SER A 24 3.96 -34.33 31.34
CA SER A 24 5.11 -34.92 30.65
C SER A 24 4.79 -35.36 29.22
N ASP A 25 3.54 -35.30 28.79
CA ASP A 25 3.17 -35.60 27.41
C ASP A 25 3.70 -34.48 26.48
N PRO A 26 4.49 -34.79 25.43
CA PRO A 26 5.08 -33.79 24.55
C PRO A 26 4.05 -32.81 23.97
N THR A 27 2.80 -33.24 23.75
CA THR A 27 1.76 -32.37 23.23
C THR A 27 1.31 -31.34 24.27
N THR A 28 1.16 -31.73 25.54
CA THR A 28 0.82 -30.82 26.65
C THR A 28 1.93 -29.80 26.91
N LEU A 29 3.19 -30.21 26.81
CA LEU A 29 4.34 -29.31 26.92
C LEU A 29 4.34 -28.28 25.77
N VAL A 30 4.15 -28.72 24.53
CA VAL A 30 4.07 -27.81 23.37
C VAL A 30 2.91 -26.82 23.53
N LEU A 31 1.71 -27.27 23.92
CA LEU A 31 0.56 -26.41 24.16
C LEU A 31 0.81 -25.40 25.29
N SER A 32 1.46 -25.83 26.39
CA SER A 32 1.81 -24.95 27.50
C SER A 32 2.81 -23.86 27.09
N VAL A 33 3.81 -24.20 26.27
CA VAL A 33 4.80 -23.24 25.75
C VAL A 33 4.13 -22.24 24.82
N ILE A 34 3.25 -22.70 23.91
CA ILE A 34 2.49 -21.81 23.02
C ILE A 34 1.61 -20.86 23.85
N LEU A 35 0.94 -21.36 24.88
CA LEU A 35 0.11 -20.54 25.77
C LEU A 35 0.95 -19.50 26.52
N CYS A 36 2.09 -19.90 27.09
CA CYS A 36 3.02 -18.99 27.76
C CYS A 36 3.55 -17.91 26.81
N LEU A 37 3.92 -18.27 25.58
CA LEU A 37 4.33 -17.33 24.54
C LEU A 37 3.20 -16.36 24.17
N PHE A 38 1.97 -16.87 24.03
CA PHE A 38 0.80 -16.04 23.74
C PHE A 38 0.50 -15.06 24.87
N ILE A 39 0.57 -15.50 26.12
CA ILE A 39 0.40 -14.66 27.31
C ILE A 39 1.51 -13.60 27.39
N ALA A 40 2.77 -14.00 27.21
CA ALA A 40 3.90 -13.08 27.21
C ALA A 40 3.75 -12.02 26.11
N LEU A 41 3.33 -12.43 24.91
CA LEU A 41 3.11 -11.53 23.78
C LEU A 41 1.91 -10.60 24.02
N TYR A 42 0.83 -11.09 24.64
CA TYR A 42 -0.31 -10.27 25.06
C TYR A 42 0.11 -9.17 26.05
N PHE A 43 0.88 -9.51 27.08
CA PHE A 43 1.40 -8.51 28.03
C PHE A 43 2.39 -7.55 27.38
N HIS A 44 3.22 -8.03 26.45
CA HIS A 44 4.14 -7.19 25.69
C HIS A 44 3.41 -6.14 24.84
N VAL A 45 2.39 -6.57 24.08
CA VAL A 45 1.54 -5.68 23.27
C VAL A 45 0.81 -4.67 24.16
N ARG A 46 0.24 -5.12 25.28
CA ARG A 46 -0.44 -4.23 26.25
C ARG A 46 0.50 -3.19 26.84
N LYS A 47 1.74 -3.56 27.16
CA LYS A 47 2.76 -2.64 27.68
C LYS A 47 3.19 -1.60 26.65
N ARG A 48 3.28 -1.99 25.37
CA ARG A 48 3.55 -1.05 24.26
C ARG A 48 2.43 -0.03 24.09
N SER A 49 1.18 -0.50 24.06
CA SER A 49 0.00 0.36 23.87
C SER A 49 -0.17 1.41 24.97
N GLY A 50 0.31 1.13 26.20
CA GLY A 50 0.29 2.08 27.32
C GLY A 50 1.45 3.09 27.37
N LYS A 51 2.39 3.08 26.40
CA LYS A 51 3.56 3.96 26.42
C LYS A 51 3.23 5.42 26.02
N TYR A 52 2.13 5.62 25.30
CA TYR A 52 1.69 6.93 24.84
C TYR A 52 0.20 7.10 25.13
N ASN A 53 -0.23 8.33 25.41
CA ASN A 53 -1.65 8.67 25.54
C ASN A 53 -2.31 8.70 24.16
N LEU A 54 -2.47 7.53 23.54
CA LEU A 54 -3.06 7.39 22.23
C LEU A 54 -4.57 7.70 22.25
N PRO A 55 -5.13 8.19 21.14
CA PRO A 55 -6.58 8.31 20.98
C PRO A 55 -7.31 6.99 21.28
N PRO A 56 -8.59 7.04 21.70
CA PRO A 56 -9.38 5.84 21.97
C PRO A 56 -9.44 4.92 20.75
N GLY A 57 -9.73 3.64 20.95
CA GLY A 57 -9.80 2.69 19.82
C GLY A 57 -10.21 1.29 20.23
N PRO A 58 -10.55 0.42 19.26
CA PRO A 58 -10.81 -0.98 19.51
C PRO A 58 -9.58 -1.69 20.08
N ARG A 59 -9.76 -2.54 21.09
CA ARG A 59 -8.66 -3.29 21.69
C ARG A 59 -8.01 -4.22 20.65
N PRO A 60 -6.68 -4.13 20.43
CA PRO A 60 -6.00 -4.97 19.46
C PRO A 60 -5.83 -6.40 19.98
N LEU A 61 -5.92 -7.39 19.08
CA LEU A 61 -5.52 -8.75 19.38
C LEU A 61 -4.00 -8.91 19.22
N PRO A 62 -3.36 -9.84 19.97
CA PRO A 62 -1.95 -10.18 19.78
C PRO A 62 -1.65 -10.53 18.32
N ILE A 63 -0.52 -10.02 17.79
CA ILE A 63 -0.01 -10.25 16.42
C ILE A 63 -0.86 -9.62 15.30
N ILE A 64 -2.18 -9.83 15.31
CA ILE A 64 -3.07 -9.41 14.22
C ILE A 64 -3.69 -8.03 14.40
N GLY A 65 -3.61 -7.45 15.60
CA GLY A 65 -4.20 -6.16 15.90
C GLY A 65 -5.71 -6.17 15.68
N ASN A 66 -6.20 -5.18 14.93
CA ASN A 66 -7.61 -4.99 14.59
C ASN A 66 -7.97 -5.52 13.19
N LEU A 67 -7.12 -6.30 12.53
CA LEU A 67 -7.43 -6.87 11.21
C LEU A 67 -8.68 -7.75 11.22
N HIS A 68 -8.98 -8.41 12.34
CA HIS A 68 -10.15 -9.27 12.53
C HIS A 68 -11.50 -8.53 12.49
N ILE A 69 -11.53 -7.22 12.74
CA ILE A 69 -12.75 -6.40 12.66
C ILE A 69 -12.83 -5.61 11.35
N LEU A 70 -11.77 -5.61 10.55
CA LEU A 70 -11.66 -4.83 9.31
C LEU A 70 -12.22 -5.63 8.14
N ASP A 71 -13.18 -5.08 7.41
CA ASP A 71 -13.52 -5.61 6.09
C ASP A 71 -12.38 -5.28 5.12
N LEU A 72 -11.51 -6.25 4.85
CA LEU A 72 -10.34 -6.05 3.99
C LEU A 72 -10.71 -5.71 2.54
N LYS A 73 -11.94 -5.98 2.09
CA LYS A 73 -12.41 -5.57 0.76
C LYS A 73 -12.91 -4.13 0.75
N LYS A 74 -13.43 -3.65 1.90
CA LYS A 74 -14.00 -2.30 2.05
C LYS A 74 -13.55 -1.65 3.37
N PRO A 75 -12.23 -1.48 3.60
CA PRO A 75 -11.73 -1.05 4.91
C PRO A 75 -12.25 0.33 5.30
N HIS A 76 -12.41 1.24 4.33
CA HIS A 76 -12.98 2.57 4.52
C HIS A 76 -14.36 2.56 5.18
N GLN A 77 -15.20 1.54 4.94
CA GLN A 77 -16.53 1.45 5.55
C GLN A 77 -16.44 1.09 7.03
N THR A 78 -15.62 0.08 7.38
CA THR A 78 -15.36 -0.24 8.78
C THR A 78 -14.72 0.94 9.51
N LEU A 79 -13.73 1.60 8.90
CA LEU A 79 -13.08 2.78 9.49
C LEU A 79 -14.08 3.92 9.74
N HIS A 80 -15.01 4.14 8.81
CA HIS A 80 -16.08 5.11 9.04
C HIS A 80 -17.07 4.67 10.14
N GLN A 81 -17.36 3.38 10.28
CA GLN A 81 -18.20 2.88 11.38
C GLN A 81 -17.52 3.02 12.74
N LEU A 82 -16.21 2.76 12.81
CA LEU A 82 -15.42 2.91 14.03
C LEU A 82 -15.37 4.37 14.49
N SER A 83 -15.33 5.34 13.57
CA SER A 83 -15.36 6.76 13.95
C SER A 83 -16.66 7.18 14.63
N LYS A 84 -17.80 6.57 14.27
CA LYS A 84 -19.07 6.78 14.98
C LYS A 84 -19.05 6.30 16.44
N LYS A 85 -18.20 5.32 16.75
CA LYS A 85 -18.09 4.71 18.08
C LYS A 85 -17.00 5.36 18.94
N TYR A 86 -15.83 5.63 18.36
CA TYR A 86 -14.65 6.10 19.08
C TYR A 86 -14.37 7.59 18.88
N GLY A 87 -15.13 8.27 18.03
CA GLY A 87 -14.95 9.67 17.68
C GLY A 87 -14.14 9.88 16.39
N PRO A 88 -13.95 11.15 15.99
CA PRO A 88 -13.32 11.50 14.71
C PRO A 88 -11.82 11.19 14.67
N VAL A 89 -11.16 11.01 15.82
CA VAL A 89 -9.74 10.66 15.95
C VAL A 89 -9.64 9.44 16.85
N TYR A 90 -9.17 8.33 16.29
CA TYR A 90 -9.10 7.06 17.02
C TYR A 90 -7.93 6.20 16.53
N THR A 91 -7.50 5.26 17.37
CA THR A 91 -6.34 4.40 17.10
C THR A 91 -6.80 3.02 16.62
N ILE A 92 -6.11 2.47 15.63
CA ILE A 92 -6.20 1.06 15.24
C ILE A 92 -4.80 0.46 15.15
N THR A 93 -4.72 -0.86 15.21
CA THR A 93 -3.49 -1.62 14.99
C THR A 93 -3.68 -2.52 13.76
N LEU A 94 -2.80 -2.41 12.76
CA LEU A 94 -2.80 -3.25 11.56
C LEU A 94 -1.62 -4.23 11.66
N GLY A 95 -1.90 -5.47 12.04
CA GLY A 95 -0.86 -6.42 12.41
C GLY A 95 -0.15 -5.95 13.68
N VAL A 96 1.12 -5.54 13.55
CA VAL A 96 1.95 -5.02 14.64
C VAL A 96 2.13 -3.50 14.61
N GLU A 97 1.64 -2.84 13.55
CA GLU A 97 1.79 -1.40 13.34
C GLU A 97 0.58 -0.64 13.90
N GLU A 98 0.82 0.41 14.68
CA GLU A 98 -0.22 1.29 15.21
C GLU A 98 -0.47 2.45 14.23
N ALA A 99 -1.74 2.79 14.01
CA ALA A 99 -2.16 3.87 13.13
C ALA A 99 -3.27 4.70 13.79
N VAL A 100 -3.16 6.02 13.69
CA VAL A 100 -4.23 6.95 14.06
C VAL A 100 -5.06 7.26 12.83
N VAL A 101 -6.38 7.07 12.94
CA VAL A 101 -7.33 7.33 11.87
C VAL A 101 -8.02 8.66 12.15
N LEU A 102 -8.00 9.53 11.14
CA LEU A 102 -8.71 10.80 11.14
C LEU A 102 -9.94 10.67 10.25
N CYS A 103 -11.11 10.98 10.79
CA CYS A 103 -12.38 10.85 10.09
C CYS A 103 -13.24 12.10 10.30
N GLY A 104 -13.72 12.66 9.19
CA GLY A 104 -14.52 13.90 9.19
C GLY A 104 -13.69 15.12 8.82
N TYR A 105 -14.39 16.16 8.34
CA TYR A 105 -13.75 17.36 7.79
C TYR A 105 -12.84 18.05 8.82
N ASP A 106 -13.34 18.31 10.02
CA ASP A 106 -12.61 19.09 11.03
C ASP A 106 -11.30 18.40 11.45
N ALA A 107 -11.36 17.10 11.76
CA ALA A 107 -10.18 16.34 12.16
C ALA A 107 -9.13 16.21 11.04
N VAL A 108 -9.57 15.99 9.80
CA VAL A 108 -8.66 15.90 8.65
C VAL A 108 -8.04 17.25 8.33
N LYS A 109 -8.83 18.34 8.37
CA LYS A 109 -8.34 19.70 8.14
C LYS A 109 -7.35 20.12 9.21
N ASP A 110 -7.67 19.89 10.48
CA ASP A 110 -6.81 20.31 11.58
C ASP A 110 -5.42 19.63 11.52
N ALA A 111 -5.39 18.33 11.23
CA ALA A 111 -4.13 17.62 11.08
C ALA A 111 -3.36 18.00 9.80
N LEU A 112 -4.02 18.05 8.64
CA LEU A 112 -3.32 18.21 7.35
C LEU A 112 -3.08 19.67 6.96
N VAL A 113 -3.71 20.64 7.62
CA VAL A 113 -3.55 22.08 7.35
C VAL A 113 -2.94 22.81 8.53
N ASN A 114 -3.53 22.70 9.73
CA ASN A 114 -3.06 23.46 10.89
C ASN A 114 -1.77 22.85 11.49
N HIS A 115 -1.61 21.53 11.40
CA HIS A 115 -0.43 20.78 11.88
C HIS A 115 0.30 20.09 10.72
N ALA A 116 0.37 20.75 9.57
CA ALA A 116 0.86 20.15 8.33
C ALA A 116 2.30 19.63 8.44
N ASP A 117 3.17 20.30 9.21
CA ASP A 117 4.57 19.90 9.37
C ASP A 117 4.69 18.61 10.19
N GLU A 118 3.91 18.45 11.25
CA GLU A 118 3.87 17.26 12.10
C GLU A 118 3.31 16.03 11.35
N PHE A 119 2.32 16.24 10.48
CA PHE A 119 1.67 15.18 9.69
C PHE A 119 2.22 15.07 8.25
N SER A 120 3.28 15.81 7.90
CA SER A 120 3.88 15.80 6.56
C SER A 120 4.62 14.51 6.22
N GLY A 121 4.84 13.64 7.21
CA GLY A 121 5.55 12.37 7.06
C GLY A 121 4.96 11.44 6.01
N ARG A 122 5.79 10.49 5.55
CA ARG A 122 5.35 9.37 4.69
C ARG A 122 5.69 8.07 5.41
N PRO A 123 4.71 7.21 5.72
CA PRO A 123 5.01 5.93 6.32
C PRO A 123 5.67 5.00 5.30
N LYS A 124 6.62 4.18 5.77
CA LYS A 124 7.26 3.14 4.96
C LYS A 124 6.32 1.95 4.82
N VAL A 125 5.46 1.99 3.80
CA VAL A 125 4.60 0.85 3.46
C VAL A 125 5.42 -0.20 2.68
N PRO A 126 5.47 -1.47 3.13
CA PRO A 126 6.37 -2.49 2.56
C PRO A 126 6.26 -2.63 1.04
N ILE A 127 5.05 -2.77 0.49
CA ILE A 127 4.89 -2.97 -0.97
C ILE A 127 5.37 -1.75 -1.77
N PHE A 128 5.15 -0.52 -1.28
CA PHE A 128 5.61 0.68 -1.97
C PHE A 128 7.12 0.87 -1.83
N HIS A 129 7.71 0.45 -0.72
CA HIS A 129 9.15 0.45 -0.56
C HIS A 129 9.82 -0.56 -1.49
N ASP A 130 9.22 -1.75 -1.68
CA ASP A 130 9.71 -2.75 -2.62
C ASP A 130 9.74 -2.23 -4.07
N ILE A 131 8.75 -1.43 -4.46
CA ILE A 131 8.61 -0.82 -5.79
C ILE A 131 9.61 0.33 -5.97
N THR A 132 9.61 1.30 -5.06
CA THR A 132 10.31 2.59 -5.25
C THR A 132 11.71 2.63 -4.67
N LYS A 133 12.05 1.69 -3.79
CA LYS A 133 13.26 1.71 -2.94
C LYS A 133 13.44 3.01 -2.15
N GLY A 134 12.37 3.78 -1.94
CA GLY A 134 12.41 5.08 -1.25
C GLY A 134 12.81 6.27 -2.13
N TYR A 135 12.87 6.10 -3.46
CA TYR A 135 13.12 7.18 -4.42
C TYR A 135 11.83 7.78 -5.00
N GLY A 136 11.97 8.89 -5.73
CA GLY A 136 10.87 9.57 -6.41
C GLY A 136 10.22 10.66 -5.56
N VAL A 137 8.91 10.87 -5.75
CA VAL A 137 8.15 11.95 -5.08
C VAL A 137 7.03 11.42 -4.19
N ILE A 138 6.36 10.34 -4.58
CA ILE A 138 5.15 9.86 -3.88
C ILE A 138 5.50 9.13 -2.58
N PHE A 139 6.53 8.28 -2.61
CA PHE A 139 6.96 7.42 -1.49
C PHE A 139 8.40 7.70 -1.03
N ALA A 140 8.98 8.82 -1.46
CA ALA A 140 10.27 9.28 -0.98
C ALA A 140 10.15 9.94 0.40
N HIS A 141 11.27 10.05 1.10
CA HIS A 141 11.33 10.56 2.47
C HIS A 141 12.34 11.71 2.58
N ASN A 142 12.15 12.55 3.59
CA ASN A 142 13.11 13.56 4.06
C ASN A 142 13.60 14.49 2.93
N ASP A 143 14.90 14.76 2.90
CA ASP A 143 15.52 15.72 1.98
C ASP A 143 15.44 15.27 0.52
N ASN A 144 15.50 13.95 0.27
CA ASN A 144 15.29 13.40 -1.07
C ASN A 144 13.90 13.76 -1.60
N TRP A 145 12.86 13.61 -0.76
CA TRP A 145 11.51 14.03 -1.11
C TRP A 145 11.41 15.53 -1.37
N LYS A 146 11.99 16.37 -0.49
CA LYS A 146 11.95 17.84 -0.65
C LYS A 146 12.62 18.26 -1.96
N ALA A 147 13.81 17.74 -2.25
CA ALA A 147 14.55 18.03 -3.46
C ALA A 147 13.80 17.59 -4.72
N MET A 148 13.33 16.34 -4.76
CA MET A 148 12.60 15.80 -5.91
C MET A 148 11.26 16.48 -6.13
N ARG A 149 10.49 16.72 -5.06
CA ARG A 149 9.22 17.46 -5.15
C ARG A 149 9.44 18.87 -5.70
N ARG A 150 10.44 19.61 -5.18
CA ARG A 150 10.71 20.99 -5.63
C ARG A 150 11.11 21.02 -7.09
N PHE A 151 12.03 20.13 -7.50
CA PHE A 151 12.44 20.00 -8.90
C PHE A 151 11.25 19.68 -9.79
N THR A 152 10.54 18.58 -9.53
CA THR A 152 9.42 18.12 -10.37
C THR A 152 8.31 19.17 -10.47
N LEU A 153 7.91 19.82 -9.38
CA LEU A 153 6.86 20.84 -9.42
C LEU A 153 7.29 22.10 -10.18
N SER A 154 8.54 22.54 -10.04
CA SER A 154 9.05 23.68 -10.80
C SER A 154 9.01 23.35 -12.30
N THR A 155 9.59 22.22 -12.68
CA THR A 155 9.69 21.81 -14.08
C THR A 155 8.33 21.57 -14.71
N LEU A 156 7.39 20.91 -14.03
CA LEU A 156 6.03 20.73 -14.54
C LEU A 156 5.33 22.08 -14.79
N ARG A 157 5.52 23.07 -13.91
CA ARG A 157 4.98 24.42 -14.07
C ARG A 157 5.61 25.18 -15.24
N ASP A 158 6.89 24.91 -15.52
CA ASP A 158 7.60 25.49 -16.66
C ASP A 158 7.08 24.89 -17.98
N PHE A 159 6.75 23.59 -17.99
CA PHE A 159 6.08 22.90 -19.11
C PHE A 159 4.55 23.10 -19.17
N GLY A 160 4.04 24.12 -18.47
CA GLY A 160 2.65 24.56 -18.63
C GLY A 160 1.63 23.94 -17.68
N MET A 161 2.03 23.11 -16.71
CA MET A 161 1.11 22.65 -15.66
C MET A 161 0.62 23.86 -14.84
N GLY A 162 -0.70 24.09 -14.86
CA GLY A 162 -1.33 25.27 -14.24
C GLY A 162 -1.27 26.55 -15.08
N LYS A 163 -0.99 26.44 -16.38
CA LYS A 163 -0.99 27.53 -17.38
C LYS A 163 -1.69 27.05 -18.68
N GLU A 164 -1.76 27.91 -19.69
CA GLU A 164 -2.37 27.62 -21.01
C GLU A 164 -1.71 26.44 -21.75
N GLY A 165 -0.43 26.14 -21.48
CA GLY A 165 0.29 25.04 -22.14
C GLY A 165 -0.32 23.65 -21.90
N ILE A 166 -0.83 23.36 -20.69
CA ILE A 166 -1.51 22.08 -20.42
C ILE A 166 -2.92 22.07 -21.01
N GLU A 167 -3.59 23.22 -21.06
CA GLU A 167 -4.91 23.37 -21.67
C GLU A 167 -4.87 22.99 -23.14
N ASN A 168 -3.87 23.47 -23.88
CA ASN A 168 -3.70 23.10 -25.30
C ASN A 168 -3.52 21.59 -25.49
N LYS A 169 -2.72 20.93 -24.65
CA LYS A 169 -2.55 19.46 -24.69
C LYS A 169 -3.83 18.70 -24.36
N ILE A 170 -4.62 19.20 -23.41
CA ILE A 170 -5.92 18.62 -23.05
C ILE A 170 -6.93 18.79 -24.19
N ASN A 171 -6.97 19.97 -24.81
CA ASN A 171 -7.87 20.25 -25.94
C ASN A 171 -7.50 19.38 -27.15
N GLU A 172 -6.21 19.29 -27.48
CA GLU A 172 -5.71 18.42 -28.54
C GLU A 172 -6.11 16.95 -28.30
N GLU A 173 -5.88 16.41 -27.09
CA GLU A 173 -6.28 15.03 -26.78
C GLU A 173 -7.81 14.85 -26.80
N SER A 174 -8.56 15.88 -26.40
CA SER A 174 -10.02 15.86 -26.44
C SER A 174 -10.54 15.77 -27.88
N ASP A 175 -9.91 16.47 -28.82
CA ASP A 175 -10.25 16.37 -30.24
C ASP A 175 -10.02 14.94 -30.77
N PHE A 176 -8.89 14.32 -30.42
CA PHE A 176 -8.62 12.92 -30.77
C PHE A 176 -9.63 11.96 -30.14
N LEU A 177 -10.01 12.19 -28.88
CA LEU A 177 -11.01 11.38 -28.18
C LEU A 177 -12.39 11.49 -28.85
N VAL A 178 -12.82 12.70 -29.20
CA VAL A 178 -14.09 12.96 -29.90
C VAL A 178 -14.09 12.28 -31.27
N GLN A 179 -13.00 12.40 -32.03
CA GLN A 179 -12.86 11.72 -33.32
C GLN A 179 -12.95 10.19 -33.17
N LYS A 180 -12.29 9.65 -32.14
CA LYS A 180 -12.34 8.21 -31.85
C LYS A 180 -13.76 7.75 -31.51
N PHE A 181 -14.48 8.50 -30.69
CA PHE A 181 -15.87 8.17 -30.36
C PHE A 181 -16.79 8.24 -31.59
N LYS A 182 -16.63 9.24 -32.46
CA LYS A 182 -17.37 9.33 -33.73
C LYS A 182 -17.10 8.13 -34.65
N SER A 183 -15.91 7.54 -34.61
CA SER A 183 -15.56 6.38 -35.45
C SER A 183 -16.42 5.14 -35.18
N TYR A 184 -17.00 5.02 -33.97
CA TYR A 184 -17.90 3.91 -33.62
C TYR A 184 -19.32 4.07 -34.18
N LYS A 185 -19.67 5.21 -34.79
CA LYS A 185 -20.94 5.43 -35.51
C LYS A 185 -22.20 5.08 -34.71
N GLY A 186 -22.17 5.24 -33.39
CA GLY A 186 -23.30 4.96 -32.49
C GLY A 186 -23.37 3.51 -32.00
N GLU A 187 -22.47 2.63 -32.44
CA GLU A 187 -22.38 1.27 -31.93
C GLU A 187 -21.83 1.22 -30.49
N PRO A 188 -22.26 0.27 -29.66
CA PRO A 188 -21.69 0.06 -28.33
C PRO A 188 -20.20 -0.26 -28.40
N PHE A 189 -19.40 0.35 -27.52
CA PHE A 189 -17.97 0.09 -27.41
C PHE A 189 -17.49 0.20 -25.96
N ASP A 190 -16.37 -0.46 -25.65
CA ASP A 190 -15.69 -0.30 -24.35
C ASP A 190 -14.84 0.98 -24.38
N ASN A 191 -15.23 1.97 -23.57
CA ASN A 191 -14.52 3.24 -23.47
C ASN A 191 -13.39 3.23 -22.44
N HIS A 192 -13.27 2.19 -21.61
CA HIS A 192 -12.37 2.20 -20.45
C HIS A 192 -10.91 2.31 -20.90
N LEU A 193 -10.50 1.55 -21.92
CA LEU A 193 -9.14 1.63 -22.45
C LEU A 193 -8.89 2.98 -23.14
N ILE A 194 -9.86 3.48 -23.91
CA ILE A 194 -9.72 4.71 -24.71
C ILE A 194 -9.60 5.94 -23.81
N ILE A 195 -10.44 6.05 -22.77
CA ILE A 195 -10.38 7.16 -21.82
C ILE A 195 -9.07 7.11 -21.03
N ASN A 196 -8.66 5.93 -20.55
CA ASN A 196 -7.39 5.78 -19.86
C ASN A 196 -6.20 6.11 -20.77
N ALA A 197 -6.27 5.75 -22.06
CA ALA A 197 -5.27 6.09 -23.05
C ALA A 197 -5.18 7.60 -23.30
N ALA A 198 -6.32 8.30 -23.39
CA ALA A 198 -6.36 9.75 -23.52
C ALA A 198 -5.70 10.44 -22.30
N VAL A 199 -6.07 10.05 -21.09
CA VAL A 199 -5.46 10.60 -19.86
C VAL A 199 -3.95 10.29 -19.81
N ALA A 200 -3.56 9.07 -20.17
CA ALA A 200 -2.16 8.69 -20.23
C ALA A 200 -1.38 9.50 -21.28
N ASN A 201 -1.96 9.75 -22.46
CA ASN A 201 -1.33 10.55 -23.51
C ASN A 201 -1.09 12.00 -23.08
N ILE A 202 -2.00 12.62 -22.31
CA ILE A 202 -1.75 13.95 -21.73
C ILE A 202 -0.48 13.90 -20.86
N ILE A 203 -0.36 12.90 -19.99
CA ILE A 203 0.83 12.73 -19.13
C ILE A 203 2.09 12.47 -19.97
N VAL A 204 2.03 11.52 -20.91
CA VAL A 204 3.15 11.17 -21.80
C VAL A 204 3.58 12.38 -22.63
N SER A 205 2.66 13.22 -23.10
CA SER A 205 2.97 14.42 -23.86
C SER A 205 3.69 15.49 -23.03
N ILE A 206 3.56 15.47 -21.70
CA ILE A 206 4.31 16.35 -20.79
C ILE A 206 5.68 15.73 -20.47
N LEU A 207 5.73 14.40 -20.31
CA LEU A 207 6.94 13.68 -19.94
C LEU A 207 7.92 13.50 -21.09
N LEU A 208 7.41 13.22 -22.29
CA LEU A 208 8.17 12.79 -23.47
C LEU A 208 8.01 13.72 -24.67
N SER A 209 7.06 14.67 -24.62
CA SER A 209 6.64 15.44 -25.80
C SER A 209 6.24 14.57 -26.99
N HIS A 210 5.64 13.40 -26.68
CA HIS A 210 5.16 12.40 -27.63
C HIS A 210 3.71 12.00 -27.32
N ARG A 211 2.98 11.56 -28.34
CA ARG A 211 1.62 11.02 -28.22
C ARG A 211 1.53 9.66 -28.90
N PHE A 212 0.98 8.67 -28.21
CA PHE A 212 0.74 7.35 -28.78
C PHE A 212 -0.65 7.27 -29.42
N ALA A 213 -0.78 6.47 -30.48
CA ALA A 213 -2.09 6.02 -30.94
C ALA A 213 -2.78 5.20 -29.84
N TYR A 214 -4.12 5.23 -29.77
CA TYR A 214 -4.84 4.49 -28.72
C TYR A 214 -4.66 2.98 -28.81
N GLU A 215 -4.46 2.47 -30.03
CA GLU A 215 -4.19 1.07 -30.31
C GLU A 215 -2.70 0.71 -30.25
N ASP A 216 -1.83 1.66 -29.95
CA ASP A 216 -0.40 1.42 -29.89
C ASP A 216 -0.09 0.29 -28.88
N PRO A 217 0.59 -0.79 -29.31
CA PRO A 217 0.83 -1.94 -28.43
C PRO A 217 1.61 -1.57 -27.16
N THR A 218 2.50 -0.57 -27.23
CA THR A 218 3.29 -0.10 -26.09
C THR A 218 2.37 0.59 -25.08
N LEU A 219 1.56 1.55 -25.54
CA LEU A 219 0.61 2.24 -24.67
C LEU A 219 -0.37 1.27 -24.02
N VAL A 220 -0.98 0.37 -24.81
CA VAL A 220 -1.94 -0.62 -24.32
C VAL A 220 -1.29 -1.54 -23.27
N LYS A 221 -0.03 -1.96 -23.50
CA LYS A 221 0.73 -2.76 -22.52
C LYS A 221 0.93 -2.00 -21.21
N LEU A 222 1.39 -0.73 -21.28
CA LEU A 222 1.63 0.12 -20.12
C LEU A 222 0.34 0.38 -19.31
N LEU A 223 -0.79 0.60 -20.00
CA LEU A 223 -2.09 0.75 -19.36
C LEU A 223 -2.53 -0.53 -18.66
N LYS A 224 -2.32 -1.69 -19.30
CA LYS A 224 -2.68 -2.99 -18.73
C LYS A 224 -1.93 -3.27 -17.42
N ILE A 225 -0.60 -3.10 -17.42
CA ILE A 225 0.22 -3.31 -16.22
C ILE A 225 -0.12 -2.30 -15.11
N THR A 226 -0.45 -1.06 -15.46
CA THR A 226 -0.85 -0.02 -14.50
C THR A 226 -2.20 -0.34 -13.86
N ASN A 227 -3.17 -0.77 -14.66
CA ASN A 227 -4.50 -1.18 -14.16
C ASN A 227 -4.41 -2.44 -13.30
N GLU A 228 -3.59 -3.43 -13.69
CA GLU A 228 -3.35 -4.63 -12.90
C GLU A 228 -2.71 -4.28 -11.55
N ASN A 229 -1.67 -3.44 -11.54
CA ASN A 229 -1.04 -2.98 -10.31
C ASN A 229 -2.02 -2.22 -9.41
N THR A 230 -2.87 -1.36 -9.98
CA THR A 230 -3.89 -0.62 -9.21
C THR A 230 -4.86 -1.56 -8.51
N LYS A 231 -5.35 -2.59 -9.22
CA LYS A 231 -6.24 -3.61 -8.64
C LYS A 231 -5.54 -4.46 -7.58
N LEU A 232 -4.30 -4.86 -7.83
CA LEU A 232 -3.52 -5.69 -6.92
C LEU A 232 -3.17 -4.94 -5.63
N LEU A 233 -2.73 -3.68 -5.72
CA LEU A 233 -2.38 -2.83 -4.59
C LEU A 233 -3.61 -2.52 -3.71
N GLY A 234 -4.80 -2.45 -4.30
CA GLY A 234 -6.07 -2.29 -3.58
C GLY A 234 -6.68 -3.60 -3.04
N SER A 235 -6.03 -4.74 -3.23
CA SER A 235 -6.57 -6.04 -2.84
C SER A 235 -6.37 -6.36 -1.35
N PRO A 236 -7.22 -7.22 -0.75
CA PRO A 236 -7.00 -7.73 0.61
C PRO A 236 -5.61 -8.37 0.82
N ALA A 237 -5.09 -9.04 -0.21
CA ALA A 237 -3.79 -9.69 -0.15
C ALA A 237 -2.63 -8.67 -0.08
N ALA A 238 -2.75 -7.50 -0.72
CA ALA A 238 -1.77 -6.42 -0.55
C ALA A 238 -1.81 -5.83 0.87
N MET A 239 -3.00 -5.67 1.45
CA MET A 239 -3.15 -5.20 2.84
C MET A 239 -2.51 -6.17 3.84
N LEU A 240 -2.73 -7.47 3.65
CA LEU A 240 -2.10 -8.50 4.47
C LEU A 240 -0.57 -8.48 4.30
N TYR A 241 -0.07 -8.34 3.07
CA TYR A 241 1.37 -8.22 2.82
C TYR A 241 1.98 -7.03 3.55
N ASN A 242 1.31 -5.88 3.51
CA ASN A 242 1.76 -4.68 4.21
C ASN A 242 1.74 -4.82 5.74
N SER A 243 0.83 -5.64 6.28
CA SER A 243 0.72 -5.89 7.72
C SER A 243 1.72 -6.94 8.22
N PHE A 244 2.07 -7.93 7.37
CA PHE A 244 2.98 -9.04 7.71
C PHE A 244 4.01 -9.31 6.61
N PRO A 245 4.90 -8.35 6.30
CA PRO A 245 5.81 -8.48 5.18
C PRO A 245 6.74 -9.69 5.31
N SER A 246 7.25 -9.99 6.51
CA SER A 246 8.18 -11.10 6.73
C SER A 246 7.56 -12.48 6.48
N VAL A 247 6.30 -12.67 6.87
CA VAL A 247 5.59 -13.95 6.69
C VAL A 247 5.11 -14.10 5.25
N MET A 248 4.63 -13.01 4.65
CA MET A 248 4.07 -13.06 3.30
C MET A 248 5.11 -12.90 2.18
N ASN A 249 6.38 -12.65 2.53
CA ASN A 249 7.43 -12.43 1.54
C ASN A 249 7.62 -13.62 0.59
N TRP A 250 7.37 -14.84 1.06
CA TRP A 250 7.59 -16.07 0.28
C TRP A 250 6.36 -16.53 -0.51
N CYS A 251 5.14 -16.08 -0.15
CA CYS A 251 3.89 -16.59 -0.73
C CYS A 251 3.02 -15.53 -1.39
N SER A 252 3.41 -14.26 -1.35
CA SER A 252 2.60 -13.18 -1.92
C SER A 252 2.71 -13.16 -3.44
N THR A 253 1.81 -13.88 -4.12
CA THR A 253 1.60 -13.76 -5.57
C THR A 253 1.40 -12.30 -5.99
N VAL A 254 0.73 -11.50 -5.14
CA VAL A 254 0.54 -10.07 -5.35
C VAL A 254 1.87 -9.33 -5.47
N LYS A 255 2.80 -9.54 -4.52
CA LYS A 255 4.13 -8.92 -4.56
C LYS A 255 4.86 -9.28 -5.84
N HIS A 256 4.91 -10.58 -6.18
CA HIS A 256 5.65 -11.04 -7.36
C HIS A 256 5.09 -10.45 -8.67
N THR A 257 3.76 -10.44 -8.83
CA THR A 257 3.12 -9.86 -10.02
C THR A 257 3.36 -8.35 -10.09
N VAL A 258 3.21 -7.62 -8.97
CA VAL A 258 3.46 -6.18 -8.92
C VAL A 258 4.91 -5.86 -9.27
N LEU A 259 5.88 -6.59 -8.72
CA LEU A 259 7.30 -6.38 -9.01
C LEU A 259 7.62 -6.66 -10.47
N ARG A 260 7.10 -7.75 -11.06
CA ARG A 260 7.26 -8.03 -12.49
C ARG A 260 6.72 -6.89 -13.35
N ASN A 261 5.52 -6.41 -13.04
CA ASN A 261 4.90 -5.29 -13.77
C ASN A 261 5.71 -4.00 -13.62
N VAL A 262 6.31 -3.77 -12.46
CA VAL A 262 7.21 -2.64 -12.19
C VAL A 262 8.50 -2.77 -12.99
N ASP A 263 9.08 -3.96 -13.11
CA ASP A 263 10.26 -4.20 -13.94
C ASP A 263 9.97 -3.92 -15.42
N GLU A 264 8.80 -4.32 -15.93
CA GLU A 264 8.38 -3.99 -17.29
C GLU A 264 8.22 -2.48 -17.52
N MET A 265 7.62 -1.77 -16.56
CA MET A 265 7.51 -0.31 -16.60
C MET A 265 8.90 0.36 -16.57
N TYR A 266 9.80 -0.11 -15.71
CA TYR A 266 11.17 0.40 -15.64
C TYR A 266 11.99 0.10 -16.89
N ALA A 267 11.75 -1.04 -17.56
CA ALA A 267 12.39 -1.33 -18.84
C ALA A 267 12.01 -0.30 -19.90
N PHE A 268 10.72 0.02 -20.03
CA PHE A 268 10.23 1.07 -20.93
C PHE A 268 10.80 2.45 -20.60
N ILE A 269 10.78 2.84 -19.32
CA ILE A 269 11.33 4.12 -18.87
C ILE A 269 12.83 4.18 -19.17
N ARG A 270 13.59 3.11 -18.89
CA ARG A 270 15.03 3.05 -19.13
C ARG A 270 15.38 3.18 -20.60
N GLU A 271 14.64 2.50 -21.47
CA GLU A 271 14.82 2.62 -22.93
C GLU A 271 14.58 4.06 -23.39
N THR A 272 13.49 4.66 -22.93
CA THR A 272 13.13 6.04 -23.27
C THR A 272 14.18 7.05 -22.79
N PHE A 273 14.63 6.93 -21.54
CA PHE A 273 15.72 7.73 -21.00
C PHE A 273 17.02 7.57 -21.79
N THR A 274 17.33 6.34 -22.22
CA THR A 274 18.54 6.06 -23.01
C THR A 274 18.48 6.72 -24.38
N ASN A 275 17.32 6.70 -25.04
CA ASN A 275 17.13 7.32 -26.34
C ASN A 275 17.17 8.85 -26.23
N GLN A 276 16.44 9.44 -25.29
CA GLN A 276 16.46 10.90 -25.09
C GLN A 276 17.82 11.43 -24.68
N ARG A 277 18.60 10.68 -23.89
CA ARG A 277 19.97 11.07 -23.52
C ARG A 277 20.90 11.19 -24.73
N LYS A 278 20.68 10.40 -25.80
CA LYS A 278 21.48 10.50 -27.04
C LYS A 278 21.16 11.75 -27.85
N GLU A 279 19.93 12.23 -27.76
CA GLU A 279 19.41 13.39 -28.50
C GLU A 279 19.30 14.65 -27.62
N LEU A 280 19.89 14.63 -26.42
CA LEU A 280 19.75 15.69 -25.43
C LEU A 280 20.49 16.95 -25.90
N ASP A 281 19.75 18.02 -26.16
CA ASP A 281 20.29 19.36 -26.26
C ASP A 281 20.12 20.08 -24.92
N VAL A 282 21.23 20.53 -24.34
CA VAL A 282 21.23 21.23 -23.05
C VAL A 282 20.54 22.60 -23.16
N ASN A 283 20.56 23.20 -24.37
CA ASN A 283 19.98 24.51 -24.63
C ASN A 283 18.49 24.46 -24.98
N ASP A 284 17.98 23.28 -25.37
CA ASP A 284 16.58 23.05 -25.72
C ASP A 284 16.00 21.86 -24.95
N GLN A 285 15.54 22.11 -23.73
CA GLN A 285 14.92 21.10 -22.88
C GLN A 285 13.44 20.98 -23.21
N ARG A 286 13.05 19.88 -23.85
CA ARG A 286 11.72 19.75 -24.47
C ARG A 286 10.67 19.14 -23.54
N ASN A 287 11.10 18.51 -22.45
CA ASN A 287 10.23 17.78 -21.53
C ASN A 287 10.87 17.57 -20.15
N LEU A 288 10.12 16.98 -19.22
CA LEU A 288 10.56 16.74 -17.83
C LEU A 288 11.83 15.87 -17.77
N ILE A 289 11.99 14.89 -18.67
CA ILE A 289 13.14 14.00 -18.66
C ILE A 289 14.40 14.73 -19.12
N ASP A 290 14.32 15.56 -20.17
CA ASP A 290 15.44 16.39 -20.63
C ASP A 290 15.95 17.29 -19.49
N SER A 291 15.04 17.99 -18.81
CA SER A 291 15.38 18.81 -17.65
C SER A 291 15.99 18.00 -16.49
N PHE A 292 15.51 16.78 -16.27
CA PHE A 292 16.06 15.90 -15.24
C PHE A 292 17.48 15.44 -15.58
N LEU A 293 17.73 15.08 -16.85
CA LEU A 293 19.04 14.68 -17.33
C LEU A 293 20.05 15.82 -17.26
N VAL A 294 19.66 17.04 -17.64
CA VAL A 294 20.50 18.23 -17.49
C VAL A 294 20.81 18.47 -16.01
N LYS A 295 19.79 18.42 -15.14
CA LYS A 295 20.01 18.63 -13.71
C LYS A 295 20.92 17.58 -13.08
N GLN A 296 20.81 16.33 -13.51
CA GLN A 296 21.69 15.26 -13.09
C GLN A 296 23.15 15.54 -13.52
N GLN A 297 23.37 16.03 -14.73
CA GLN A 297 24.72 16.40 -15.19
C GLN A 297 25.31 17.57 -14.40
N GLU A 298 24.51 18.57 -14.03
CA GLU A 298 24.96 19.68 -13.18
C GLU A 298 25.41 19.20 -11.81
N VAL A 299 24.60 18.35 -11.16
CA VAL A 299 24.88 17.84 -9.81
C VAL A 299 26.10 16.91 -9.80
N LEU A 300 26.31 16.11 -10.85
CA LEU A 300 27.46 15.20 -10.95
C LEU A 300 28.79 15.90 -11.30
N LYS A 301 28.75 17.15 -11.78
CA LYS A 301 29.95 17.96 -12.05
C LYS A 301 30.49 18.66 -10.79
N HIS A 302 29.72 18.67 -9.71
CA HIS A 302 30.07 19.21 -8.40
C HIS A 302 30.27 18.10 -7.38
#